data_AF-A0AAU1X058-F1
#
_entry.id   AF-A0AAU1X058-F1
#
_cell.length_a   1.000
_cell.length_b   1.000
_cell.length_c   1.000
_cell.angle_alpha   90.00
_cell.angle_beta   90.00
_cell.angle_gamma   90.00
#
_symmetry.space_group_name_H-M   'P 1'
#
loop_
_entity.id
_entity.type
_entity.pdbx_description
1 polymer ?
#
loop_
_entity_poly.entity_id
_entity_poly.type
_entity_poly.pdbx_seq_one_letter_code
_entity_poly.pdbx_strand_id
1 'polypeptide(L)'
;MKRITFSALLAASLLTGCSLSEDEPCTLLDAKSEVSLLWRAADFGAADAATLRLCVGKVCEQRRSGGLDRPFSSLSVPLPDADGPGPVPVRLTVTTTAGGKETVTDSAEATLAEQNPNGRNCGPTVWTATFRAEPTGLTDPKGLSLQ
;
A
#
# COMPACT_ATOMS: atom_id res chain seq x y z
N MET A 1 -31.39 64.28 -53.21
CA MET A 1 -30.19 63.46 -53.54
C MET A 1 -29.33 63.33 -52.29
N LYS A 2 -28.88 62.10 -51.96
CA LYS A 2 -27.86 61.72 -50.94
C LYS A 2 -28.31 61.89 -49.47
N ARG A 3 -28.07 60.96 -48.53
CA ARG A 3 -27.44 59.62 -48.50
C ARG A 3 -27.98 58.91 -47.24
N ILE A 4 -28.28 57.62 -47.36
CA ILE A 4 -28.69 56.72 -46.29
C ILE A 4 -27.45 56.36 -45.47
N THR A 5 -27.54 56.41 -44.14
CA THR A 5 -26.51 55.87 -43.25
C THR A 5 -27.15 54.81 -42.34
N PHE A 6 -26.86 53.55 -42.65
CA PHE A 6 -27.15 52.39 -41.81
C PHE A 6 -26.21 52.40 -40.60
N SER A 7 -26.75 52.62 -39.40
CA SER A 7 -26.04 52.32 -38.15
C SER A 7 -26.41 50.91 -37.72
N ALA A 8 -25.57 49.95 -38.10
CA ALA A 8 -25.59 48.60 -37.54
C ALA A 8 -25.09 48.66 -36.09
N LEU A 9 -25.99 48.48 -35.12
CA LEU A 9 -25.61 48.21 -33.73
C LEU A 9 -25.31 46.71 -33.62
N LEU A 10 -24.01 46.39 -33.64
CA LEU A 10 -23.50 45.07 -33.30
C LEU A 10 -23.74 44.80 -31.81
N ALA A 11 -24.39 43.67 -31.52
CA ALA A 11 -24.56 43.10 -30.20
C ALA A 11 -23.22 42.60 -29.66
N ALA A 12 -22.83 43.07 -28.47
CA ALA A 12 -21.80 42.42 -27.66
C ALA A 12 -22.51 41.60 -26.57
N SER A 13 -22.86 40.36 -26.89
CA SER A 13 -23.26 39.37 -25.90
C SER A 13 -22.06 39.05 -25.02
N LEU A 14 -22.12 39.49 -23.76
CA LEU A 14 -21.18 39.09 -22.72
C LEU A 14 -21.24 37.57 -22.59
N LEU A 15 -20.18 36.90 -23.04
CA LEU A 15 -19.95 35.50 -22.77
C LEU A 15 -19.94 35.32 -21.25
N THR A 16 -21.01 34.75 -20.72
CA THR A 16 -21.02 34.12 -19.40
C THR A 16 -20.01 32.98 -19.44
N GLY A 17 -18.75 33.30 -19.15
CA GLY A 17 -17.77 32.30 -18.78
C GLY A 17 -18.21 31.71 -17.46
N CYS A 18 -18.98 30.63 -17.52
CA CYS A 18 -19.03 29.68 -16.41
C CYS A 18 -17.60 29.20 -16.25
N SER A 19 -16.87 29.77 -15.31
CA SER A 19 -15.65 29.21 -14.77
C SER A 19 -16.03 27.92 -14.05
N LEU A 20 -16.22 26.86 -14.83
CA LEU A 20 -16.14 25.47 -14.39
C LEU A 20 -14.64 25.16 -14.20
N SER A 21 -14.03 25.80 -13.20
CA SER A 21 -13.01 25.08 -12.44
C SER A 21 -13.78 24.07 -11.62
N GLU A 22 -14.03 22.89 -12.22
CA GLU A 22 -14.49 21.73 -11.48
C GLU A 22 -13.31 21.28 -10.61
N ASP A 23 -13.19 21.88 -9.42
CA ASP A 23 -12.43 21.27 -8.34
C ASP A 23 -13.14 19.94 -8.04
N GLU A 24 -12.61 18.85 -8.59
CA GLU A 24 -13.14 17.51 -8.36
C GLU A 24 -13.17 17.27 -6.84
N PRO A 25 -14.34 16.96 -6.24
CA PRO A 25 -14.47 16.93 -4.80
C PRO A 25 -13.61 15.81 -4.21
N CYS A 26 -12.65 16.19 -3.35
CA CYS A 26 -11.79 15.24 -2.65
C CYS A 26 -12.56 14.47 -1.58
N THR A 27 -12.28 13.17 -1.42
CA THR A 27 -12.60 12.49 -0.15
C THR A 27 -11.59 12.91 0.94
N LEU A 28 -11.87 12.60 2.21
CA LEU A 28 -11.00 12.94 3.35
C LEU A 28 -10.50 11.66 4.07
N LEU A 29 -10.13 10.65 3.28
CA LEU A 29 -9.54 9.42 3.79
C LEU A 29 -8.09 9.64 4.19
N ASP A 30 -7.70 9.09 5.33
CA ASP A 30 -6.31 9.02 5.75
C ASP A 30 -5.65 7.77 5.16
N ALA A 31 -4.35 7.85 4.88
CA ALA A 31 -3.57 6.73 4.40
C ALA A 31 -2.09 6.93 4.74
N LYS A 32 -1.34 5.83 4.78
CA LYS A 32 0.11 5.83 5.05
C LYS A 32 0.83 5.01 4.00
N SER A 33 2.04 5.43 3.64
CA SER A 33 2.94 4.60 2.86
C SER A 33 3.37 3.38 3.66
N GLU A 34 3.35 2.19 3.06
CA GLU A 34 3.74 0.95 3.74
C GLU A 34 4.09 -0.18 2.78
N VAL A 35 4.87 -1.14 3.28
CA VAL A 35 4.95 -2.47 2.66
C VAL A 35 4.24 -3.47 3.56
N SER A 36 3.28 -4.19 3.00
CA SER A 36 2.56 -5.25 3.70
C SER A 36 3.07 -6.61 3.24
N LEU A 37 3.47 -7.47 4.17
CA LEU A 37 3.60 -8.91 3.96
C LEU A 37 2.21 -9.54 3.91
N LEU A 38 1.92 -10.29 2.86
CA LEU A 38 0.77 -11.18 2.80
C LEU A 38 1.24 -12.62 2.53
N TRP A 39 0.79 -13.56 3.34
CA TRP A 39 1.21 -14.94 3.25
C TRP A 39 0.10 -15.90 3.71
N ARG A 40 0.17 -17.16 3.29
CA ARG A 40 -0.66 -18.22 3.87
C ARG A 40 -0.20 -18.44 5.29
N ALA A 41 -1.12 -18.39 6.24
CA ALA A 41 -0.75 -18.57 7.63
C ALA A 41 -0.21 -19.99 7.86
N ALA A 42 0.94 -20.07 8.53
CA ALA A 42 1.59 -21.34 8.85
C ALA A 42 1.23 -21.83 10.25
N ASP A 43 1.22 -23.14 10.41
CA ASP A 43 1.19 -23.81 11.70
C ASP A 43 2.61 -23.91 12.29
N PHE A 44 2.80 -23.29 13.46
CA PHE A 44 4.05 -23.35 14.23
C PHE A 44 3.95 -24.28 15.45
N GLY A 45 2.89 -25.07 15.56
CA GLY A 45 2.64 -26.08 16.59
C GLY A 45 2.01 -25.56 17.88
N ALA A 46 2.06 -24.23 18.14
CA ALA A 46 1.39 -23.58 19.26
C ALA A 46 1.19 -22.09 18.99
N ALA A 47 0.35 -21.44 19.79
CA ALA A 47 0.23 -19.99 19.79
C ALA A 47 1.57 -19.33 20.15
N ASP A 48 1.93 -18.23 19.48
CA ASP A 48 3.15 -17.47 19.72
C ASP A 48 4.47 -18.28 19.55
N ALA A 49 4.42 -19.43 18.88
CA ALA A 49 5.55 -20.37 18.75
C ALA A 49 6.66 -19.89 17.80
N ALA A 50 6.42 -18.82 17.04
CA ALA A 50 7.40 -18.16 16.19
C ALA A 50 7.23 -16.64 16.24
N THR A 51 8.33 -15.91 16.00
CA THR A 51 8.34 -14.47 15.78
C THR A 51 8.65 -14.19 14.31
N LEU A 52 7.78 -13.42 13.68
CA LEU A 52 7.97 -12.91 12.33
C LEU A 52 8.53 -11.51 12.41
N ARG A 53 9.56 -11.24 11.63
CA ARG A 53 10.15 -9.91 11.48
C ARG A 53 10.20 -9.56 10.00
N LEU A 54 9.52 -8.48 9.63
CA LEU A 54 9.57 -7.89 8.30
C LEU A 54 10.40 -6.62 8.38
N CYS A 55 11.43 -6.52 7.56
CA CYS A 55 12.24 -5.32 7.42
C CYS A 55 12.08 -4.75 6.00
N VAL A 56 11.93 -3.44 5.90
CA VAL A 56 11.99 -2.68 4.65
C VAL A 56 13.13 -1.67 4.79
N GLY A 57 14.21 -1.88 4.05
CA GLY A 57 15.46 -1.16 4.26
C GLY A 57 15.96 -1.29 5.70
N LYS A 58 15.86 -0.22 6.48
CA LYS A 58 16.32 -0.16 7.89
C LYS A 58 15.18 -0.21 8.91
N VAL A 59 13.94 -0.07 8.47
CA VAL A 59 12.76 -0.09 9.34
C VAL A 59 12.27 -1.52 9.44
N CYS A 60 11.94 -1.99 10.63
CA CYS A 60 11.42 -3.33 10.83
C CYS A 60 10.23 -3.31 11.76
N GLU A 61 9.26 -4.16 11.45
CA GLU A 61 8.18 -4.52 12.35
C GLU A 61 8.27 -6.00 12.68
N GLN A 62 7.76 -6.37 13.85
CA GLN A 62 7.76 -7.75 14.29
C GLN A 62 6.47 -8.12 15.00
N ARG A 63 6.05 -9.37 14.82
CA ARG A 63 4.85 -9.90 15.45
C ARG A 63 5.01 -11.39 15.72
N ARG A 64 4.45 -11.84 16.84
CA ARG A 64 4.36 -13.27 17.13
C ARG A 64 3.30 -13.93 16.25
N SER A 65 3.56 -15.18 15.89
CA SER A 65 2.59 -16.06 15.25
C SER A 65 1.33 -16.20 16.11
N GLY A 66 0.16 -16.17 15.46
CA GLY A 66 -1.11 -16.41 16.16
C GLY A 66 -1.30 -17.87 16.59
N GLY A 67 -2.39 -18.13 17.31
CA GLY A 67 -2.85 -19.49 17.58
C GLY A 67 -3.48 -20.15 16.34
N LEU A 68 -3.73 -21.45 16.41
CA LEU A 68 -4.37 -22.22 15.32
C LEU A 68 -5.79 -21.75 15.00
N ASP A 69 -6.51 -21.25 16.01
CA ASP A 69 -7.86 -20.68 15.91
C ASP A 69 -7.87 -19.29 15.29
N ARG A 70 -6.78 -18.53 15.48
CA ARG A 70 -6.61 -17.16 14.98
C ARG A 70 -5.22 -16.99 14.37
N PRO A 71 -4.95 -17.66 13.25
CA PRO A 71 -3.63 -17.67 12.66
C PRO A 71 -3.33 -16.32 12.01
N PHE A 72 -2.05 -15.96 11.99
CA PHE A 72 -1.58 -14.66 11.53
C PHE A 72 -1.18 -14.71 10.05
N SER A 73 -1.67 -13.78 9.23
CA SER A 73 -1.43 -13.79 7.78
C SER A 73 -0.91 -12.46 7.20
N SER A 74 -0.68 -11.42 8.01
CA SER A 74 -0.28 -10.11 7.46
C SER A 74 0.47 -9.17 8.43
N LEU A 75 1.62 -8.66 8.02
CA LEU A 75 2.42 -7.67 8.77
C LEU A 75 2.68 -6.45 7.89
N SER A 76 2.43 -5.23 8.36
CA SER A 76 2.79 -4.00 7.63
C SER A 76 3.97 -3.30 8.29
N VAL A 77 4.89 -2.80 7.48
CA VAL A 77 5.97 -1.91 7.90
C VAL A 77 5.67 -0.52 7.35
N PRO A 78 5.48 0.50 8.21
CA PRO A 78 5.24 1.85 7.76
C PRO A 78 6.50 2.42 7.09
N LEU A 79 6.27 3.20 6.03
CA LEU A 79 7.30 3.95 5.33
C LEU A 79 7.09 5.45 5.54
N PRO A 80 8.17 6.25 5.56
CA PRO A 80 8.06 7.70 5.40
C PRO A 80 7.22 8.06 4.16
N ASP A 81 6.33 9.05 4.28
CA ASP A 81 5.47 9.48 3.17
C ASP A 81 6.26 10.05 1.96
N ALA A 82 7.53 10.42 2.18
CA ALA A 82 8.44 10.94 1.15
C ALA A 82 9.08 9.86 0.26
N ASP A 83 8.88 8.57 0.58
CA ASP A 83 9.42 7.47 -0.22
C ASP A 83 8.67 7.41 -1.55
N GLY A 84 9.25 8.02 -2.58
CA GLY A 84 8.69 8.05 -3.94
C GLY A 84 8.70 6.68 -4.64
N PRO A 85 8.45 6.63 -5.95
CA PRO A 85 8.46 5.37 -6.69
C PRO A 85 9.85 4.75 -6.62
N GLY A 86 9.94 3.52 -6.14
CA GLY A 86 11.21 2.83 -6.08
C GLY A 86 11.09 1.37 -5.66
N PRO A 87 12.06 0.53 -6.05
CA PRO A 87 12.26 -0.74 -5.37
C PRO A 87 12.73 -0.45 -3.94
N VAL A 88 12.11 -1.11 -2.97
CA VAL A 88 12.57 -1.14 -1.59
C VAL A 88 12.99 -2.57 -1.23
N PRO A 89 14.17 -2.76 -0.60
CA PRO A 89 14.61 -4.08 -0.20
C PRO A 89 13.75 -4.56 0.97
N VAL A 90 13.13 -5.72 0.79
CA VAL A 90 12.30 -6.38 1.80
C VAL A 90 13.00 -7.65 2.27
N ARG A 91 12.98 -7.87 3.58
CA ARG A 91 13.46 -9.12 4.20
C ARG A 91 12.46 -9.61 5.24
N LEU A 92 12.02 -10.85 5.07
CA LEU A 92 11.28 -11.60 6.06
C LEU A 92 12.21 -12.60 6.75
N THR A 93 12.18 -12.58 8.08
CA THR A 93 12.76 -13.63 8.92
C THR A 93 11.67 -14.21 9.81
N VAL A 94 11.62 -15.55 9.92
CA VAL A 94 10.77 -16.26 10.88
C VAL A 94 11.65 -17.10 11.80
N THR A 95 11.56 -16.83 13.10
CA THR A 95 12.35 -17.50 14.14
C THR A 95 11.42 -18.26 15.07
N THR A 96 11.62 -19.57 15.25
CA THR A 96 10.85 -20.35 16.22
C THR A 96 11.29 -20.02 17.64
N THR A 97 10.33 -19.82 18.53
CA THR A 97 10.56 -19.57 19.96
C THR A 97 11.23 -20.79 20.60
N ALA A 98 10.85 -22.00 20.18
CA ALA A 98 11.55 -23.23 20.56
C ALA A 98 12.92 -23.28 19.87
N GLY A 99 13.98 -23.20 20.69
CA GLY A 99 15.37 -23.32 20.23
C GLY A 99 15.95 -22.11 19.50
N GLY A 100 15.17 -21.03 19.28
CA GLY A 100 15.64 -19.79 18.64
C GLY A 100 16.09 -19.97 17.19
N LYS A 101 15.65 -21.04 16.52
CA LYS A 101 16.11 -21.38 15.17
C LYS A 101 15.40 -20.52 14.14
N GLU A 102 16.18 -19.83 13.30
CA GLU A 102 15.65 -19.22 12.08
C GLU A 102 15.20 -20.33 11.13
N THR A 103 13.90 -20.31 10.80
CA THR A 103 13.23 -21.37 10.04
C THR A 103 12.87 -20.90 8.64
N VAL A 104 12.73 -19.59 8.44
CA VAL A 104 12.52 -18.97 7.13
C VAL A 104 13.34 -17.69 7.03
N THR A 105 14.05 -17.54 5.92
CA THR A 105 14.59 -16.27 5.45
C THR A 105 14.13 -16.09 4.00
N ASP A 106 13.43 -15.00 3.71
CA ASP A 106 13.00 -14.65 2.36
C ASP A 106 13.30 -13.16 2.12
N SER A 107 13.67 -12.80 0.90
CA SER A 107 13.99 -11.43 0.54
C SER A 107 13.74 -11.14 -0.93
N ALA A 108 13.19 -9.97 -1.20
CA ALA A 108 12.95 -9.49 -2.54
C ALA A 108 13.02 -7.96 -2.57
N GLU A 109 13.07 -7.39 -3.77
CA GLU A 109 12.79 -5.98 -3.99
C GLU A 109 11.28 -5.81 -4.21
N ALA A 110 10.62 -5.00 -3.40
CA ALA A 110 9.22 -4.66 -3.58
C ALA A 110 9.11 -3.33 -4.33
N THR A 111 8.36 -3.29 -5.43
CA THR A 111 8.13 -2.04 -6.17
C THR A 111 6.95 -1.29 -5.56
N LEU A 112 7.21 -0.09 -5.04
CA LEU A 112 6.18 0.79 -4.52
C LEU A 112 5.31 1.35 -5.65
N ALA A 113 4.00 1.28 -5.46
CA ALA A 113 3.00 1.85 -6.34
C ALA A 113 2.33 3.06 -5.68
N GLU A 114 2.13 4.11 -6.46
CA GLU A 114 1.43 5.32 -6.04
C GLU A 114 -0.05 5.02 -5.78
N GLN A 115 -0.56 5.53 -4.67
CA GLN A 115 -1.98 5.52 -4.31
C GLN A 115 -2.42 6.95 -4.02
N ASN A 116 -3.59 7.30 -4.56
CA ASN A 116 -4.23 8.59 -4.33
C ASN A 116 -5.60 8.35 -3.68
N PRO A 117 -5.64 8.06 -2.36
CA PRO A 117 -6.87 7.72 -1.63
C PRO A 117 -7.99 8.75 -1.79
N ASN A 118 -7.64 10.01 -2.07
CA ASN A 118 -8.59 11.11 -2.18
C ASN A 118 -8.81 11.63 -3.60
N GLY A 119 -8.20 11.01 -4.62
CA GLY A 119 -8.16 11.51 -6.00
C GLY A 119 -6.80 12.11 -6.35
N ARG A 120 -6.49 12.19 -7.66
CA ARG A 120 -5.14 12.50 -8.17
C ARG A 120 -4.56 13.85 -7.75
N ASN A 121 -5.42 14.82 -7.40
CA ASN A 121 -5.03 16.16 -6.98
C ASN A 121 -5.30 16.41 -5.49
N CYS A 122 -5.65 15.36 -4.75
CA CYS A 122 -6.09 15.43 -3.37
C CYS A 122 -5.13 14.60 -2.50
N GLY A 123 -4.46 15.25 -1.55
CA GLY A 123 -3.55 14.58 -0.65
C GLY A 123 -4.26 13.65 0.36
N PRO A 124 -3.52 12.72 1.00
CA PRO A 124 -2.11 12.44 0.73
C PRO A 124 -1.94 11.56 -0.52
N THR A 125 -0.80 11.69 -1.21
CA THR A 125 -0.29 10.63 -2.10
C THR A 125 0.53 9.68 -1.24
N VAL A 126 0.25 8.38 -1.29
CA VAL A 126 0.99 7.37 -0.52
C VAL A 126 1.54 6.28 -1.42
N TRP A 127 2.56 5.59 -0.95
CA TRP A 127 3.30 4.60 -1.71
C TRP A 127 3.20 3.24 -1.02
N THR A 128 2.64 2.26 -1.71
CA THR A 128 2.40 0.93 -1.11
C THR A 128 2.94 -0.20 -1.97
N ALA A 129 3.36 -1.28 -1.31
CA ALA A 129 3.66 -2.54 -1.97
C ALA A 129 3.19 -3.73 -1.14
N THR A 130 2.89 -4.84 -1.82
CA THR A 130 2.63 -6.12 -1.16
C THR A 130 3.80 -7.06 -1.43
N PHE A 131 4.45 -7.51 -0.36
CA PHE A 131 5.42 -8.59 -0.42
C PHE A 131 4.71 -9.93 -0.16
N ARG A 132 4.75 -10.84 -1.12
CA ARG A 132 4.20 -12.18 -0.99
C ARG A 132 5.34 -13.16 -0.72
N ALA A 133 5.42 -13.65 0.52
CA ALA A 133 6.42 -14.64 0.88
C ALA A 133 6.00 -16.04 0.42
N GLU A 134 6.98 -16.83 -0.04
CA GLU A 134 6.80 -18.23 -0.43
C GLU A 134 7.68 -19.16 0.43
N PRO A 135 7.38 -19.30 1.73
CA PRO A 135 8.24 -20.03 2.64
C PRO A 135 8.19 -21.55 2.38
N THR A 136 9.36 -22.14 2.14
CA THR A 136 9.53 -23.59 2.04
C THR A 136 9.58 -24.25 3.42
N GLY A 137 9.05 -25.47 3.55
CA GLY A 137 9.17 -26.27 4.78
C GLY A 137 8.16 -25.91 5.89
N LEU A 138 7.17 -25.06 5.58
CA LEU A 138 6.05 -24.76 6.46
C LEU A 138 4.78 -25.50 6.00
N THR A 139 3.87 -25.73 6.95
CA THR A 139 2.53 -26.28 6.68
C THR A 139 1.47 -25.31 7.15
N ASP A 140 0.27 -25.36 6.58
CA ASP A 140 -0.88 -24.62 7.09
C ASP A 140 -1.53 -25.35 8.29
N PRO A 141 -2.48 -24.72 9.01
CA PRO A 141 -3.19 -25.36 10.12
C PRO A 141 -3.99 -26.63 9.78
N LYS A 142 -4.11 -26.99 8.49
CA LYS A 142 -4.73 -28.25 8.04
C LYS A 142 -3.68 -29.32 7.71
N GLY A 143 -2.40 -29.02 7.93
CA GLY A 143 -1.28 -29.90 7.63
C GLY A 143 -0.88 -29.94 6.15
N LEU A 144 -1.37 -29.02 5.32
CA LEU A 144 -0.98 -28.95 3.90
C LEU A 144 0.31 -28.17 3.75
N SER A 145 1.19 -28.64 2.87
CA SER A 145 2.41 -27.92 2.52
C SER A 145 2.10 -26.52 1.98
N LEU A 146 2.95 -25.56 2.34
CA LEU A 146 2.94 -24.19 1.79
C LEU A 146 3.82 -24.02 0.53
N GLN A 147 4.47 -25.10 0.07
CA GLN A 147 5.25 -25.17 -1.17
C GLN A 147 4.37 -25.40 -2.41
#